data_AF-A0A9E3BHV5-F1
#
_entry.id   AF-A0A9E3BHV5-F1
#
_cell.length_a   1.000
_cell.length_b   1.000
_cell.length_c   1.000
_cell.angle_alpha   90.00
_cell.angle_beta   90.00
_cell.angle_gamma   90.00
#
_symmetry.space_group_name_H-M   'P 1'
#
loop_
_entity.id
_entity.type
_entity.pdbx_description
1 polymer ?
#
loop_
_entity_poly.entity_id
_entity_poly.type
_entity_poly.pdbx_seq_one_letter_code
_entity_poly.pdbx_strand_id
1 'polypeptide(L)'
;MNAFLLNALQHYGYLALWLIVFFAAAGAPISGSLLLSAAGAFAALGDLNIFILFPLALSAAVMGDNLGYFIGRRVGTALLTWLAQQKRFRWITPESLDRARVYFRRRA
;
A
#
# COMPACT_ATOMS: atom_id res chain seq x y z
N MET A 1 -27.46 -24.40 3.71
CA MET A 1 -26.52 -24.62 2.59
C MET A 1 -26.08 -23.30 1.95
N ASN A 2 -26.99 -22.40 1.54
CA ASN A 2 -26.62 -21.09 0.96
C ASN A 2 -25.86 -20.16 1.90
N ALA A 3 -26.22 -20.10 3.18
CA ALA A 3 -25.54 -19.21 4.13
C ALA A 3 -24.07 -19.58 4.39
N PHE A 4 -23.70 -20.87 4.30
CA PHE A 4 -22.32 -21.33 4.52
C PHE A 4 -21.43 -21.08 3.31
N LEU A 5 -21.96 -21.24 2.08
CA LEU A 5 -21.26 -20.92 0.84
C LEU A 5 -21.08 -19.40 0.67
N LEU A 6 -22.11 -18.61 1.01
CA LEU A 6 -22.01 -17.16 1.06
C LEU A 6 -21.01 -16.72 2.14
N ASN A 7 -21.03 -17.33 3.34
CA ASN A 7 -20.07 -17.00 4.40
C ASN A 7 -18.63 -17.37 4.03
N ALA A 8 -18.40 -18.48 3.32
CA ALA A 8 -17.08 -18.87 2.82
C ALA A 8 -16.57 -17.93 1.71
N LEU A 9 -17.40 -17.56 0.73
CA LEU A 9 -17.04 -16.54 -0.27
C LEU A 9 -16.80 -15.16 0.39
N GLN A 10 -17.61 -14.79 1.38
CA GLN A 10 -17.43 -13.57 2.18
C GLN A 10 -16.21 -13.64 3.11
N HIS A 11 -15.75 -14.81 3.55
CA HIS A 11 -14.55 -14.87 4.40
C HIS A 11 -13.26 -14.70 3.60
N TYR A 12 -13.17 -15.33 2.42
CA TYR A 12 -11.94 -15.28 1.63
C TYR A 12 -11.85 -14.08 0.70
N GLY A 13 -12.96 -13.58 0.14
CA GLY A 13 -12.95 -12.41 -0.75
C GLY A 13 -12.56 -11.12 -0.03
N TYR A 14 -13.13 -10.89 1.15
CA TYR A 14 -12.85 -9.69 1.95
C TYR A 14 -11.46 -9.71 2.56
N LEU A 15 -11.01 -10.85 3.11
CA LEU A 15 -9.66 -10.95 3.68
C LEU A 15 -8.59 -10.80 2.59
N ALA A 16 -8.78 -11.43 1.42
CA ALA A 16 -7.86 -11.25 0.29
C ALA A 16 -7.81 -9.79 -0.16
N LEU A 17 -8.97 -9.14 -0.31
CA LEU A 17 -9.04 -7.72 -0.64
C LEU A 17 -8.34 -6.85 0.41
N TRP A 18 -8.55 -7.14 1.69
CA TRP A 18 -7.89 -6.43 2.78
C TRP A 18 -6.36 -6.53 2.66
N LEU A 19 -5.83 -7.75 2.50
CA LEU A 19 -4.40 -7.99 2.38
C LEU A 19 -3.81 -7.29 1.16
N ILE A 20 -4.47 -7.40 0.01
CA ILE A 20 -3.96 -6.82 -1.22
C ILE A 20 -3.96 -5.28 -1.13
N VAL A 21 -5.04 -4.66 -0.64
CA VAL A 21 -5.10 -3.20 -0.42
C VAL A 21 -4.05 -2.76 0.60
N PHE A 22 -3.88 -3.52 1.68
CA PHE A 22 -2.87 -3.26 2.70
C PHE A 22 -1.45 -3.28 2.13
N PHE A 23 -1.10 -4.32 1.35
CA PHE A 23 0.22 -4.40 0.72
C PHE A 23 0.43 -3.34 -0.36
N ALA A 24 -0.60 -3.01 -1.14
CA ALA A 24 -0.54 -1.93 -2.11
C ALA A 24 -0.27 -0.58 -1.42
N ALA A 25 -0.97 -0.27 -0.33
CA ALA A 25 -0.75 0.94 0.47
C ALA A 25 0.60 0.94 1.20
N ALA A 26 1.09 -0.23 1.65
CA ALA A 26 2.42 -0.37 2.25
C ALA A 26 3.59 -0.14 1.27
N GLY A 27 3.32 0.03 -0.03
CA GLY A 27 4.32 0.35 -1.04
C GLY A 27 4.69 -0.80 -1.98
N ALA A 28 3.91 -1.88 -2.02
CA ALA A 28 4.08 -2.92 -3.04
C ALA A 28 3.79 -2.33 -4.44
N PRO A 29 4.49 -2.77 -5.50
CA PRO A 29 4.27 -2.30 -6.87
C PRO A 29 3.01 -2.94 -7.48
N ILE A 30 1.88 -2.77 -6.80
CA ILE A 30 0.57 -3.33 -7.14
C ILE A 30 -0.34 -2.14 -7.47
N SER A 31 -1.09 -2.24 -8.56
CA SER A 31 -2.05 -1.21 -8.95
C SER A 31 -3.29 -1.26 -8.04
N GLY A 32 -3.28 -0.45 -6.97
CA GLY A 32 -4.40 -0.37 -6.02
C GLY A 32 -5.72 0.10 -6.66
N SER A 33 -5.66 0.95 -7.68
CA SER A 33 -6.84 1.47 -8.38
C SER A 33 -7.59 0.38 -9.17
N LEU A 34 -6.87 -0.57 -9.78
CA LEU A 34 -7.48 -1.72 -10.47
C LEU A 34 -8.22 -2.63 -9.49
N LEU A 35 -7.65 -2.83 -8.30
CA LEU A 35 -8.23 -3.70 -7.27
C LEU A 35 -9.48 -3.09 -6.64
N LEU A 36 -9.47 -1.80 -6.34
CA LEU A 36 -10.65 -1.08 -5.87
C LEU A 36 -11.76 -1.08 -6.93
N SER A 37 -11.40 -0.92 -8.21
CA SER A 37 -12.36 -1.00 -9.32
C SER A 37 -12.98 -2.39 -9.45
N ALA A 38 -12.16 -3.45 -9.37
CA ALA A 38 -12.65 -4.83 -9.39
C ALA A 38 -13.55 -5.13 -8.17
N ALA A 39 -13.15 -4.69 -6.97
CA ALA A 39 -13.93 -4.85 -5.76
C ALA A 39 -15.29 -4.13 -5.85
N GLY A 40 -15.33 -2.95 -6.44
CA GLY A 40 -16.56 -2.21 -6.72
C GLY A 40 -17.46 -2.94 -7.72
N ALA A 41 -16.89 -3.57 -8.76
CA ALA A 41 -17.65 -4.39 -9.71
C ALA A 41 -18.27 -5.63 -9.03
N PHE A 42 -17.51 -6.35 -8.21
CA PHE A 42 -18.03 -7.47 -7.41
C PHE A 42 -19.09 -7.02 -6.40
N ALA A 43 -18.96 -5.82 -5.84
CA ALA A 43 -19.97 -5.27 -4.96
C ALA A 43 -21.27 -4.92 -5.71
N ALA A 44 -21.17 -4.40 -6.94
CA ALA A 44 -22.31 -4.09 -7.79
C ALA A 44 -23.06 -5.36 -8.27
N LEU A 45 -22.34 -6.47 -8.46
CA LEU A 45 -22.93 -7.77 -8.80
C LEU A 45 -23.62 -8.48 -7.62
N GLY A 46 -23.46 -7.94 -6.40
CA GLY A 46 -24.04 -8.51 -5.18
C GLY A 46 -23.16 -9.57 -4.50
N ASP A 47 -21.97 -9.85 -5.03
CA ASP A 47 -21.02 -10.80 -4.46
C ASP A 47 -20.35 -10.26 -3.18
N LEU A 48 -20.21 -8.93 -3.09
CA LEU A 48 -19.67 -8.23 -1.93
C LEU A 48 -20.63 -7.15 -1.44
N ASN A 49 -20.93 -7.17 -0.15
CA ASN A 49 -21.60 -6.07 0.53
C ASN A 49 -20.65 -4.86 0.64
N ILE A 50 -21.02 -3.76 -0.03
CA ILE A 50 -20.29 -2.49 -0.04
C ILE A 50 -20.14 -1.87 1.36
N PHE A 51 -21.12 -2.05 2.25
CA PHE A 51 -21.10 -1.52 3.61
C PHE A 51 -20.04 -2.20 4.49
N ILE A 52 -19.65 -3.44 4.16
CA ILE A 52 -18.54 -4.15 4.80
C ILE A 52 -17.23 -3.84 4.07
N LEU A 53 -17.27 -3.78 2.73
CA LEU A 53 -16.11 -3.52 1.88
C LEU A 53 -15.46 -2.18 2.19
N PHE A 54 -16.28 -1.13 2.37
CA PHE A 54 -15.82 0.23 2.60
C PHE A 54 -14.96 0.39 3.87
N PRO A 55 -15.45 0.06 5.09
CA PRO A 55 -14.63 0.17 6.30
C PRO A 55 -13.43 -0.77 6.27
N LEU A 56 -13.55 -1.93 5.62
CA LEU A 56 -12.48 -2.89 5.48
C LEU A 56 -11.34 -2.36 4.60
N ALA A 57 -11.64 -1.84 3.41
CA ALA A 57 -10.66 -1.21 2.52
C ALA A 57 -10.04 0.04 3.16
N LEU A 58 -10.83 0.85 3.88
CA LEU A 58 -10.34 2.01 4.60
C LEU A 58 -9.32 1.60 5.69
N SER A 59 -9.65 0.60 6.50
CA SER A 59 -8.74 0.10 7.53
C SER A 59 -7.44 -0.46 6.93
N ALA A 60 -7.54 -1.21 5.82
CA ALA A 60 -6.37 -1.73 5.11
C ALA A 60 -5.46 -0.62 4.60
N ALA A 61 -6.03 0.41 3.98
CA ALA A 61 -5.27 1.55 3.45
C ALA A 61 -4.57 2.31 4.57
N VAL A 62 -5.28 2.67 5.65
CA VAL A 62 -4.70 3.39 6.79
C VAL A 62 -3.59 2.59 7.46
N MET A 63 -3.79 1.30 7.67
CA MET A 63 -2.76 0.45 8.29
C MET A 63 -1.57 0.24 7.36
N GLY A 64 -1.82 0.08 6.04
CA GLY A 64 -0.78 -0.04 5.03
C GLY A 64 0.07 1.23 4.92
N ASP A 65 -0.54 2.41 4.87
CA ASP A 65 0.16 3.70 4.84
C ASP A 65 1.03 3.89 6.08
N ASN A 66 0.51 3.54 7.26
CA ASN A 66 1.28 3.60 8.50
C ASN A 66 2.48 2.64 8.48
N LEU A 67 2.29 1.41 8.00
CA LEU A 67 3.37 0.44 7.86
C LEU A 67 4.41 0.92 6.83
N GLY A 68 3.96 1.40 5.68
CA GLY A 68 4.81 1.96 4.62
C GLY A 68 5.61 3.17 5.10
N TYR A 69 4.97 4.09 5.83
CA TYR A 69 5.63 5.22 6.47
C TYR A 69 6.69 4.77 7.48
N PHE A 70 6.35 3.79 8.32
CA PHE A 70 7.27 3.27 9.33
C PHE A 70 8.50 2.59 8.73
N ILE A 71 8.28 1.76 7.69
CA ILE A 71 9.35 1.14 6.90
C ILE A 71 10.19 2.24 6.24
N GLY A 72 9.58 3.22 5.58
CA GLY A 72 10.26 4.35 4.96
C GLY A 72 11.06 5.19 5.96
N ARG A 73 10.55 5.41 7.16
CA ARG A 73 11.21 6.17 8.22
C ARG A 73 12.43 5.45 8.78
N ARG A 74 12.36 4.12 8.95
CA ARG A 74 13.48 3.33 9.49
C ARG A 74 14.51 2.97 8.42
N VAL A 75 14.05 2.51 7.26
CA VAL A 75 14.89 1.94 6.21
C VAL A 75 15.28 2.97 5.16
N GLY A 76 14.52 4.06 4.99
CA GLY A 76 14.71 5.02 3.91
C GLY A 76 16.10 5.65 3.87
N THR A 77 16.67 6.02 5.03
CA THR A 77 18.03 6.59 5.07
C THR A 77 19.08 5.56 4.66
N ALA A 78 18.96 4.31 5.13
CA ALA A 78 19.88 3.24 4.78
C ALA A 78 19.75 2.83 3.31
N LEU A 79 18.52 2.76 2.78
CA LEU A 79 18.22 2.45 1.39
C LEU A 79 18.78 3.52 0.44
N LEU A 80 18.61 4.80 0.77
CA LEU A 80 19.15 5.91 -0.04
C LEU A 80 20.68 5.90 -0.07
N THR A 81 21.33 5.65 1.06
CA THR A 81 22.80 5.52 1.10
C THR A 81 23.27 4.30 0.30
N TRP A 82 22.57 3.17 0.39
CA TRP A 82 22.87 1.97 -0.40
C TRP A 82 22.66 2.19 -1.90
N LEU A 83 21.56 2.84 -2.31
CA LEU A 83 21.29 3.19 -3.71
C LEU A 83 22.31 4.16 -4.28
N ALA A 84 22.81 5.12 -3.48
CA ALA A 84 23.86 6.05 -3.90
C ALA A 84 25.21 5.35 -4.15
N GLN A 85 25.45 4.17 -3.56
CA GLN A 85 26.65 3.36 -3.80
C GLN A 85 26.53 2.45 -5.05
N GLN A 86 25.31 2.22 -5.54
CA GLN A 86 25.06 1.41 -6.74
C GLN A 86 25.38 2.20 -8.01
N LYS A 87 26.44 1.80 -8.75
CA LYS A 87 26.81 2.41 -10.06
C LYS A 87 25.68 2.42 -11.10
N ARG A 88 24.66 1.57 -10.93
CA ARG A 88 23.47 1.47 -11.81
C ARG A 88 22.53 2.67 -11.68
N PHE A 89 22.50 3.36 -10.55
CA PHE A 89 21.62 4.50 -10.28
C PHE A 89 22.39 5.81 -10.33
N ARG A 90 23.00 6.12 -11.48
CA ARG A 90 23.86 7.29 -11.72
C ARG A 90 23.17 8.66 -11.52
N TRP A 91 21.85 8.67 -11.34
CA TRP A 91 21.03 9.86 -11.10
C TRP A 91 20.90 10.22 -9.61
N ILE A 92 21.26 9.31 -8.69
CA ILE A 92 21.20 9.50 -7.23
C ILE A 92 22.63 9.72 -6.72
N THR A 93 23.12 10.94 -6.82
CA THR A 93 24.47 11.34 -6.38
C THR A 93 24.46 11.70 -4.88
N PRO A 94 25.54 11.45 -4.11
CA PRO A 94 25.64 11.89 -2.71
C PRO A 94 25.33 13.38 -2.50
N GLU A 95 25.76 14.23 -3.44
CA GLU A 95 25.58 15.68 -3.42
C GLU A 95 24.11 16.12 -3.59
N SER A 96 23.29 15.37 -4.32
CA SER A 96 21.85 15.67 -4.46
C SER A 96 21.08 15.25 -3.21
N LEU A 97 21.50 14.15 -2.55
CA LEU A 97 20.96 13.75 -1.26
C LEU A 97 21.27 14.78 -0.17
N ASP A 98 22.50 15.32 -0.11
CA ASP A 98 22.86 16.33 0.87
C ASP A 98 22.13 17.65 0.66
N ARG A 99 21.99 18.11 -0.60
CA ARG A 99 21.16 19.28 -0.93
C ARG A 99 19.71 19.10 -0.50
N ALA A 100 19.13 17.93 -0.75
CA ALA A 100 17.77 17.62 -0.31
C ALA A 100 17.65 17.62 1.23
N ARG A 101 18.62 17.03 1.94
CA ARG A 101 18.64 17.04 3.42
C ARG A 101 18.71 18.47 3.97
N VAL A 102 19.58 19.32 3.43
CA VAL A 102 19.70 20.72 3.87
C VAL A 102 18.42 21.50 3.57
N TYR A 103 17.80 21.28 2.41
CA TYR A 103 16.53 21.91 2.06
C TYR A 103 15.41 21.52 3.03
N PHE A 104 15.21 20.22 3.29
CA PHE A 104 14.17 19.74 4.21
C PHE A 104 14.43 20.18 5.64
N ARG A 105 15.69 20.16 6.11
CA ARG A 105 16.04 20.60 7.48
C ARG A 105 15.80 22.10 7.72
N ARG A 106 15.73 22.92 6.66
CA ARG A 106 15.42 24.36 6.76
C ARG A 106 13.93 24.67 6.69
N ARG A 107 13.08 23.72 6.25
CA ARG A 107 11.64 23.91 6.00
C ARG A 107 10.73 22.99 6.84
N ALA A 108 11.30 22.03 7.55
CA ALA A 108 10.64 21.21 8.57
C ALA A 108 10.81 21.87 9.94
#